data_AF-A0A812VT51-F1
#
_entry.id   AF-A0A812VT51-F1
#
_cell.length_a   1.000
_cell.length_b   1.000
_cell.length_c   1.000
_cell.angle_alpha   90.00
_cell.angle_beta   90.00
_cell.angle_gamma   90.00
#
_symmetry.space_group_name_H-M   'P 1'
#
loop_
_entity.id
_entity.type
_entity.pdbx_description
1 polymer ?
#
loop_
_entity_poly.entity_id
_entity_poly.type
_entity_poly.pdbx_seq_one_letter_code
_entity_poly.pdbx_strand_id
1 'polypeptide(L)'
;MLLRDAGLVAGLASLLHVGAEPLIQIPPHIQNLELSTPKPVTAAQMQEFKQDFVDVDFNKDDQMDAQEVRAHFKGGISDVELYQFFLDSDKDQSGDVSLQEYVDYAAMLN
;
A
#
# COMPACT_ATOMS: atom_id res chain seq x y z
N MET A 1 -18.95 -13.08 -11.12
CA MET A 1 -19.53 -11.81 -10.64
C MET A 1 -18.36 -10.93 -10.26
N LEU A 2 -17.96 -10.04 -11.16
CA LEU A 2 -16.77 -9.19 -11.04
C LEU A 2 -17.15 -7.94 -10.23
N LEU A 3 -16.91 -7.95 -8.91
CA LEU A 3 -16.84 -6.70 -8.15
C LEU A 3 -15.41 -6.19 -8.27
N ARG A 4 -15.20 -5.30 -9.24
CA ARG A 4 -14.04 -4.41 -9.27
C ARG A 4 -14.38 -3.23 -8.38
N ASP A 5 -14.29 -3.42 -7.06
CA ASP A 5 -14.42 -2.31 -6.13
C ASP A 5 -13.12 -1.50 -6.14
N ALA A 6 -13.19 -0.35 -6.78
CA ALA A 6 -12.17 0.69 -6.79
C ALA A 6 -11.92 1.34 -5.40
N GLY A 7 -12.56 0.82 -4.34
CA GLY A 7 -12.51 1.39 -2.99
C GLY A 7 -11.19 1.17 -2.25
N LEU A 8 -10.54 0.02 -2.44
CA LEU A 8 -9.28 -0.29 -1.76
C LEU A 8 -8.09 0.49 -2.36
N VAL A 9 -8.10 0.66 -3.68
CA VAL A 9 -7.06 1.38 -4.44
C VAL A 9 -7.15 2.88 -4.22
N ALA A 10 -8.34 3.44 -4.23
CA ALA A 10 -8.56 4.83 -3.83
C ALA A 10 -8.36 5.03 -2.31
N GLY A 11 -8.40 3.97 -1.51
CA GLY A 11 -8.16 4.05 -0.07
C GLY A 11 -6.70 4.14 0.31
N LEU A 12 -5.84 3.33 -0.33
CA LEU A 12 -4.39 3.42 -0.17
C LEU A 12 -3.79 4.60 -0.97
N ALA A 13 -4.26 4.83 -2.20
CA ALA A 13 -3.74 5.90 -3.08
C ALA A 13 -4.58 7.21 -3.09
N SER A 14 -5.62 7.35 -2.26
CA SER A 14 -6.37 8.62 -2.15
C SER A 14 -6.81 8.93 -0.73
N LEU A 15 -5.83 9.25 0.11
CA LEU A 15 -6.01 10.38 1.02
C LEU A 15 -5.48 11.64 0.32
N LEU A 16 -6.36 12.24 -0.49
CA LEU A 16 -6.29 13.67 -0.75
C LEU A 16 -6.10 14.38 0.60
N HIS A 17 -5.07 15.20 0.66
CA HIS A 17 -4.63 15.92 1.84
C HIS A 17 -5.77 16.75 2.45
N VAL A 18 -6.51 16.17 3.41
CA VAL A 18 -7.47 16.90 4.24
C VAL A 18 -7.05 16.74 5.70
N GLY A 19 -5.97 17.43 6.04
CA GLY A 19 -5.43 17.51 7.40
C GLY A 19 -3.93 17.68 7.33
N ALA A 20 -3.40 18.75 7.92
CA ALA A 20 -1.98 19.06 7.97
C ALA A 20 -1.25 18.13 8.97
N GLU A 21 -1.23 16.83 8.69
CA GLU A 21 -0.32 15.88 9.33
C GLU A 21 1.04 16.01 8.61
N PRO A 22 2.17 16.09 9.33
CA PRO A 22 3.47 16.12 8.68
C PRO A 22 3.67 14.83 7.89
N LEU A 23 3.97 14.95 6.58
CA LEU A 23 4.35 13.82 5.74
C LEU A 23 5.46 13.04 6.47
N ILE A 24 5.22 11.76 6.74
CA ILE A 24 6.26 10.90 7.30
C ILE A 24 7.37 10.84 6.26
N GLN A 25 8.56 11.30 6.62
CA GLN A 25 9.68 11.24 5.69
C GLN A 25 10.00 9.78 5.37
N ILE A 26 9.94 9.43 4.08
CA ILE A 26 10.30 8.09 3.59
C ILE A 26 11.72 7.75 4.08
N PRO A 27 11.90 6.65 4.84
CA PRO A 27 13.21 6.24 5.30
C PRO A 27 14.20 6.02 4.15
N PRO A 28 15.51 6.33 4.32
CA PRO A 28 16.48 6.20 3.24
C PRO A 28 16.57 4.79 2.62
N HIS A 29 16.37 3.74 3.41
CA HIS A 29 16.41 2.36 2.90
C HIS A 29 15.20 2.03 2.00
N ILE A 30 14.01 2.57 2.30
CA ILE A 30 12.82 2.50 1.44
C ILE A 30 12.97 3.39 0.19
N GLN A 31 13.45 4.63 0.38
CA GLN A 31 13.64 5.60 -0.69
C GLN A 31 14.58 5.08 -1.79
N ASN A 32 15.68 4.44 -1.39
CA ASN A 32 16.71 3.94 -2.29
C ASN A 32 16.48 2.51 -2.77
N LEU A 33 15.39 1.86 -2.34
CA LEU A 33 15.09 0.50 -2.75
C LEU A 33 14.79 0.48 -4.26
N GLU A 34 15.52 -0.37 -4.98
CA GLU A 34 15.31 -0.62 -6.40
C GLU A 34 14.12 -1.56 -6.55
N LEU A 35 13.04 -1.05 -7.13
CA LEU A 35 11.78 -1.75 -7.29
C LEU A 35 11.49 -1.97 -8.76
N SER A 36 10.82 -3.09 -9.05
CA SER A 36 10.23 -3.35 -10.36
C SER A 36 8.71 -3.31 -10.26
N THR A 37 8.03 -3.13 -11.38
CA THR A 37 6.57 -3.20 -11.44
C THR A 37 6.14 -3.99 -12.69
N PRO A 38 5.02 -4.73 -12.65
CA PRO A 38 4.52 -5.50 -13.79
C PRO A 38 4.03 -4.62 -14.94
N LYS A 39 3.73 -3.35 -14.67
CA LYS A 39 3.41 -2.31 -15.65
C LYS A 39 4.28 -1.06 -15.39
N PRO A 40 4.72 -0.34 -16.42
CA PRO A 40 5.48 0.90 -16.23
C PRO A 40 4.70 1.92 -15.40
N VAL A 41 5.37 2.54 -14.43
CA VAL A 41 4.85 3.65 -13.63
C VAL A 41 5.80 4.84 -13.69
N THR A 42 5.28 6.04 -13.48
CA THR A 42 6.10 7.25 -13.41
C THR A 42 6.88 7.32 -12.09
N ALA A 43 7.93 8.13 -12.04
CA ALA A 43 8.67 8.37 -10.80
C ALA A 43 7.78 8.97 -9.70
N ALA A 44 6.79 9.79 -10.07
CA ALA A 44 5.83 10.36 -9.12
C ALA A 44 4.94 9.27 -8.51
N GLN A 45 4.39 8.37 -9.32
CA GLN A 45 3.60 7.23 -8.84
C GLN A 45 4.41 6.29 -7.95
N MET A 46 5.65 6.00 -8.32
CA MET A 46 6.56 5.21 -7.47
C MET A 46 6.81 5.90 -6.12
N GLN A 47 6.93 7.22 -6.10
CA GLN A 47 7.07 7.98 -4.86
C GLN A 47 5.79 7.96 -4.02
N GLU A 48 4.62 8.07 -4.64
CA GLU A 48 3.32 7.92 -3.97
C GLU A 48 3.21 6.54 -3.33
N PHE A 49 3.50 5.46 -4.06
CA PHE A 49 3.43 4.10 -3.49
C PHE A 49 4.40 3.92 -2.31
N LYS A 50 5.60 4.48 -2.38
CA LYS A 50 6.55 4.45 -1.25
C LYS A 50 6.04 5.22 -0.04
N GLN A 51 5.36 6.35 -0.27
CA GLN A 51 4.77 7.13 0.82
C GLN A 51 3.60 6.38 1.46
N ASP A 52 2.67 5.84 0.64
CA ASP A 52 1.52 5.07 1.13
C ASP A 52 1.97 3.89 1.99
N PHE A 53 3.00 3.16 1.56
CA PHE A 53 3.59 2.05 2.31
C PHE A 53 4.07 2.49 3.69
N VAL A 54 4.86 3.57 3.74
CA VAL A 54 5.41 4.11 5.00
C VAL A 54 4.32 4.68 5.92
N ASP A 55 3.22 5.17 5.36
CA ASP A 55 2.09 5.69 6.12
C ASP A 55 1.23 4.56 6.73
N VAL A 56 1.29 3.34 6.16
CA VAL A 56 0.63 2.14 6.69
C VAL A 56 1.52 1.44 7.72
N ASP A 57 2.81 1.24 7.41
CA ASP A 57 3.83 0.61 8.27
C ASP A 57 4.19 1.51 9.46
N PHE A 58 3.27 1.62 10.43
CA PHE A 58 3.47 2.48 11.60
C PHE A 58 4.49 1.91 12.58
N ASN A 59 4.73 0.59 12.54
CA ASN A 59 5.65 -0.09 13.43
C ASN A 59 7.10 -0.05 12.90
N LYS A 60 7.27 0.20 11.59
CA LYS A 60 8.53 0.41 10.86
C LYS A 60 9.38 -0.85 10.79
N ASP A 61 8.76 -1.99 10.54
CA ASP A 61 9.43 -3.25 10.29
C ASP A 61 9.60 -3.58 8.79
N ASP A 62 9.31 -2.60 7.92
CA ASP A 62 9.38 -2.69 6.46
C ASP A 62 8.42 -3.73 5.86
N GLN A 63 7.34 -4.06 6.59
CA GLN A 63 6.27 -4.94 6.17
C GLN A 63 4.91 -4.26 6.50
N MET A 64 3.85 -4.63 5.78
CA MET A 64 2.50 -4.22 6.15
C MET A 64 1.70 -5.43 6.64
N ASP A 65 1.33 -5.41 7.92
CA ASP A 65 0.47 -6.43 8.50
C ASP A 65 -1.03 -6.07 8.39
N ALA A 66 -1.89 -7.05 8.67
CA ALA A 66 -3.34 -6.85 8.54
C ALA A 66 -3.91 -5.81 9.54
N GLN A 67 -3.29 -5.63 10.70
CA GLN A 67 -3.69 -4.65 11.70
C GLN A 67 -3.30 -3.23 11.26
N GLU A 68 -2.13 -3.06 10.68
CA GLU A 68 -1.62 -1.81 10.10
C GLU A 68 -2.52 -1.31 8.98
N VAL A 69 -2.80 -2.17 8.00
CA VAL A 69 -3.74 -1.86 6.92
C VAL A 69 -5.10 -1.50 7.51
N ARG A 70 -5.65 -2.30 8.42
CA ARG A 70 -6.96 -2.01 9.03
C ARG A 70 -6.99 -0.68 9.79
N ALA A 71 -5.92 -0.36 10.51
CA ALA A 71 -5.79 0.86 11.29
C ALA A 71 -5.67 2.11 10.40
N HIS A 72 -4.89 2.02 9.31
CA HIS A 72 -4.76 3.10 8.33
C HIS A 72 -6.12 3.52 7.76
N PHE A 73 -6.98 2.55 7.45
CA PHE A 73 -8.35 2.79 6.99
C PHE A 73 -9.33 3.23 8.08
N LYS A 74 -8.91 3.31 9.35
CA LYS A 74 -9.74 3.69 10.51
C LYS A 74 -11.04 2.89 10.60
N GLY A 75 -10.98 1.61 10.24
CA GLY A 75 -12.14 0.71 10.19
C GLY A 75 -13.05 0.88 8.97
N GLY A 76 -12.64 1.66 7.96
CA GLY A 76 -13.36 1.86 6.70
C GLY A 76 -13.21 0.72 5.69
N ILE A 77 -12.35 -0.26 5.98
CA ILE A 77 -12.16 -1.48 5.18
C ILE A 77 -12.90 -2.65 5.83
N SER A 78 -13.65 -3.42 5.04
CA SER A 78 -14.31 -4.64 5.51
C SER A 78 -13.32 -5.81 5.66
N ASP A 79 -13.69 -6.83 6.44
CA ASP A 79 -12.87 -8.05 6.59
C ASP A 79 -12.63 -8.74 5.24
N VAL A 80 -13.61 -8.71 4.34
CA VAL A 80 -13.53 -9.34 3.02
C VAL A 80 -12.55 -8.58 2.12
N GLU A 81 -12.61 -7.24 2.12
CA GLU A 81 -11.68 -6.41 1.34
C GLU A 81 -10.26 -6.53 1.87
N LEU A 82 -10.08 -6.52 3.20
CA LEU A 82 -8.78 -6.74 3.83
C LEU A 82 -8.23 -8.11 3.46
N TYR A 83 -9.04 -9.17 3.55
CA TYR A 83 -8.59 -10.49 3.18
C TYR A 83 -8.24 -10.59 1.68
N GLN A 84 -9.05 -9.98 0.82
CA GLN A 84 -8.81 -9.96 -0.62
C GLN A 84 -7.53 -9.21 -0.98
N PHE A 85 -7.21 -8.11 -0.28
CA PHE A 85 -5.94 -7.41 -0.42
C PHE A 85 -4.76 -8.36 -0.26
N PHE A 86 -4.68 -9.07 0.87
CA PHE A 86 -3.57 -10.00 1.13
C PHE A 86 -3.51 -11.14 0.11
N LEU A 87 -4.65 -11.70 -0.31
CA LEU A 87 -4.66 -12.70 -1.38
C LEU A 87 -4.07 -12.20 -2.71
N ASP A 88 -4.27 -10.92 -3.01
CA ASP A 88 -3.83 -10.31 -4.25
C ASP A 88 -2.42 -9.73 -4.18
N SER A 89 -1.91 -9.36 -2.99
CA SER A 89 -0.60 -8.73 -2.80
C SER A 89 0.47 -9.67 -2.25
N ASP A 90 0.19 -10.45 -1.19
CA ASP A 90 1.15 -11.36 -0.53
C ASP A 90 1.45 -12.57 -1.44
N LYS A 91 2.55 -12.49 -2.19
CA LYS A 91 2.95 -13.50 -3.19
C LYS A 91 3.76 -14.62 -2.57
N ASP A 92 4.52 -14.32 -1.52
CA ASP A 92 5.34 -15.30 -0.84
C ASP A 92 4.61 -16.04 0.29
N GLN A 93 3.37 -15.63 0.60
CA GLN A 93 2.49 -16.21 1.64
C GLN A 93 3.10 -16.07 3.04
N SER A 94 3.84 -14.99 3.27
CA SER A 94 4.43 -14.68 4.57
C SER A 94 3.37 -14.29 5.61
N GLY A 95 2.21 -13.80 5.16
CA GLY A 95 1.16 -13.22 6.01
C GLY A 95 1.28 -11.71 6.16
N ASP A 96 2.33 -11.11 5.60
CA ASP A 96 2.59 -9.67 5.56
C ASP A 96 2.81 -9.23 4.10
N VAL A 97 2.80 -7.92 3.83
CA VAL A 97 3.04 -7.39 2.48
C VAL A 97 4.30 -6.56 2.46
N SER A 98 5.30 -7.00 1.69
CA SER A 98 6.52 -6.23 1.46
C SER A 98 6.29 -5.04 0.52
N LEU A 99 7.22 -4.07 0.52
CA LEU A 99 7.16 -2.95 -0.42
C LEU A 99 7.12 -3.39 -1.89
N GLN A 100 7.87 -4.43 -2.26
CA GLN A 100 7.90 -4.95 -3.63
C GLN A 100 6.54 -5.52 -4.06
N GLU A 101 5.88 -6.27 -3.16
CA GLU A 101 4.55 -6.81 -3.40
C GLU A 101 3.48 -5.72 -3.48
N TYR A 102 3.59 -4.70 -2.63
CA TYR A 102 2.69 -3.56 -2.65
C TYR A 102 2.80 -2.78 -3.97
N VAL A 103 4.00 -2.44 -4.44
CA VAL A 103 4.14 -1.70 -5.71
C VAL A 103 3.72 -2.53 -6.91
N ASP A 104 3.87 -3.85 -6.88
CA ASP A 104 3.36 -4.74 -7.92
C ASP A 104 1.83 -4.71 -7.98
N TYR A 105 1.19 -4.79 -6.80
CA TYR A 105 -0.27 -4.67 -6.66
C TYR A 105 -0.77 -3.29 -7.14
N ALA A 106 -0.19 -2.21 -6.64
CA ALA A 106 -0.59 -0.84 -6.96
C ALA A 106 -0.44 -0.50 -8.44
N ALA A 107 0.66 -0.94 -9.07
CA ALA A 107 0.90 -0.75 -10.50
C ALA A 107 -0.12 -1.47 -11.39
N MET A 108 -0.75 -2.55 -10.92
CA MET A 108 -1.76 -3.28 -11.70
C MET A 108 -3.11 -2.59 -11.77
N LEU A 109 -3.41 -1.73 -10.79
CA LEU A 109 -4.71 -1.10 -10.58
C LEU A 109 -4.83 0.31 -11.19
N ASN A 110 -3.68 0.90 -11.49
CA ASN A 110 -3.53 2.20 -12.13
C ASN A 110 -3.55 2.10 -13.68
#